data_AF-A0A0T6ZNC5-F1
#
_entry.id   AF-A0A0T6ZNC5-F1
#
_cell.length_a   1.000
_cell.length_b   1.000
_cell.length_c   1.000
_cell.angle_alpha   90.00
_cell.angle_beta   90.00
_cell.angle_gamma   90.00
#
_symmetry.space_group_name_H-M   'P 1'
#
loop_
_entity.id
_entity.type
_entity.pdbx_description
1 polymer ?
#
loop_
_entity_poly.entity_id
_entity_poly.type
_entity_poly.pdbx_seq_one_letter_code
_entity_poly.pdbx_strand_id
1 'polypeptide(L)'
;MWWIYFHRGQEVAAEKAEKASRPESVAHNLFTYGHLPIVVGIILTAVGQDFSLSHAEKDASLKTASVVVGGPALFLCGNIWVKLSAVSRLPVSHIAGLMALGLLMAAFLFLPTYALSLGATMSLLVAATWEYAALR
;
A
#
# COMPACT_ATOMS: atom_id res chain seq x y z
N MET A 1 5.17 0.04 -5.59
CA MET A 1 3.96 0.89 -5.42
C MET A 1 3.30 1.20 -6.75
N TRP A 2 3.99 1.82 -7.72
CA TRP A 2 3.43 2.11 -9.05
C TRP A 2 2.73 0.92 -9.71
N TRP A 3 3.40 -0.26 -9.76
CA TRP A 3 2.83 -1.48 -10.34
C TRP A 3 1.49 -1.87 -9.69
N ILE A 4 1.48 -2.01 -8.36
CA ILE A 4 0.29 -2.39 -7.57
C ILE A 4 -0.92 -1.52 -7.89
N TYR A 5 -0.67 -0.23 -8.11
CA TYR A 5 -1.70 0.76 -8.31
C TYR A 5 -2.19 0.83 -9.76
N PHE A 6 -1.28 0.89 -10.75
CA PHE A 6 -1.63 1.16 -12.15
C PHE A 6 -1.94 -0.07 -13.01
N HIS A 7 -1.52 -1.28 -12.63
CA HIS A 7 -1.49 -2.40 -13.59
C HIS A 7 -2.87 -2.82 -14.14
N ARG A 8 -3.87 -2.95 -13.29
CA ARG A 8 -5.24 -3.32 -13.70
C ARG A 8 -6.33 -2.61 -12.91
N GLY A 9 -6.02 -2.18 -11.69
CA GLY A 9 -6.99 -1.52 -10.81
C GLY A 9 -7.58 -0.24 -11.41
N GLN A 10 -6.76 0.56 -12.10
CA GLN A 10 -7.18 1.84 -12.68
C GLN A 10 -8.07 1.66 -13.91
N GLU A 11 -7.77 0.69 -14.77
CA GLU A 11 -8.59 0.39 -15.97
C GLU A 11 -10.00 -0.08 -15.56
N VAL A 12 -10.07 -1.01 -14.59
CA VAL A 12 -11.37 -1.51 -14.09
C VAL A 12 -12.14 -0.42 -13.31
N ALA A 13 -11.44 0.42 -12.55
CA ALA A 13 -12.07 1.55 -11.85
C ALA A 13 -12.64 2.59 -12.84
N ALA A 14 -11.92 2.86 -13.94
CA ALA A 14 -12.37 3.76 -14.99
C ALA A 14 -13.59 3.18 -15.73
N GLU A 15 -13.53 1.91 -16.13
CA GLU A 15 -14.65 1.21 -16.78
C GLU A 15 -15.91 1.21 -15.89
N LYS A 16 -15.75 1.03 -14.57
CA LYS A 16 -16.89 1.14 -13.64
C LYS A 16 -17.45 2.56 -13.59
N ALA A 17 -16.59 3.57 -13.50
CA ALA A 17 -17.04 4.96 -13.45
C ALA A 17 -17.82 5.32 -14.71
N GLU A 18 -17.36 4.90 -15.88
CA GLU A 18 -18.04 5.13 -17.17
C GLU A 18 -19.40 4.43 -17.25
N LYS A 19 -19.51 3.20 -16.74
CA LYS A 19 -20.74 2.39 -16.79
C LYS A 19 -21.73 2.69 -15.65
N ALA A 20 -21.38 3.53 -14.69
CA ALA A 20 -22.22 3.83 -13.54
C ALA A 20 -23.43 4.69 -13.91
N SER A 21 -24.53 4.54 -13.17
CA SER A 21 -25.73 5.40 -13.33
C SER A 21 -25.45 6.87 -12.99
N ARG A 22 -24.41 7.14 -12.18
CA ARG A 22 -23.93 8.48 -11.81
C ARG A 22 -22.41 8.56 -11.99
N PRO A 23 -21.91 8.66 -13.23
CA PRO A 23 -20.47 8.57 -13.53
C PRO A 23 -19.61 9.56 -12.76
N GLU A 24 -20.05 10.82 -12.68
CA GLU A 24 -19.34 11.90 -11.98
C GLU A 24 -19.12 11.59 -10.49
N SER A 25 -20.17 11.12 -9.80
CA SER A 25 -20.08 10.81 -8.37
C SER A 25 -19.19 9.60 -8.10
N VAL A 26 -19.28 8.57 -8.94
CA VAL A 26 -18.42 7.38 -8.84
C VAL A 26 -16.97 7.73 -9.15
N ALA A 27 -16.72 8.58 -10.16
CA ALA A 27 -15.39 9.07 -10.48
C ALA A 27 -14.79 9.88 -9.32
N HIS A 28 -15.55 10.80 -8.71
CA HIS A 28 -15.08 11.57 -7.55
C HIS A 28 -14.72 10.66 -6.36
N ASN A 29 -15.56 9.67 -6.08
CA ASN A 29 -15.32 8.73 -4.98
C ASN A 29 -14.07 7.87 -5.22
N LEU A 30 -13.86 7.39 -6.45
CA LEU A 30 -12.73 6.52 -6.77
C LEU A 30 -11.43 7.29 -6.94
N PHE A 31 -11.43 8.34 -7.77
CA PHE A 31 -10.23 9.05 -8.24
C PHE A 31 -9.84 10.28 -7.42
N THR A 32 -10.80 10.92 -6.75
CA THR A 32 -10.49 12.05 -5.86
C THR A 32 -10.32 11.56 -4.44
N TYR A 33 -11.38 11.03 -3.82
CA TYR A 33 -11.36 10.70 -2.38
C TYR A 33 -10.64 9.38 -2.09
N GLY A 34 -10.90 8.34 -2.88
CA GLY A 34 -10.26 7.03 -2.72
C GLY A 34 -8.74 7.05 -2.97
N HIS A 35 -8.25 8.02 -3.74
CA HIS A 35 -6.82 8.18 -4.03
C HIS A 35 -6.04 8.88 -2.92
N LEU A 36 -6.69 9.70 -2.08
CA LEU A 36 -6.00 10.46 -1.04
C LEU A 36 -5.19 9.55 -0.09
N PRO A 37 -5.73 8.46 0.48
CA PRO A 37 -4.96 7.57 1.35
C PRO A 37 -3.75 6.95 0.64
N ILE A 38 -3.87 6.65 -0.66
CA ILE A 38 -2.79 6.06 -1.47
C ILE A 38 -1.64 7.06 -1.60
N VAL A 39 -1.96 8.32 -1.94
CA VAL A 39 -0.97 9.40 -2.07
C VAL A 39 -0.30 9.68 -0.73
N VAL A 40 -1.08 9.76 0.36
CA VAL A 40 -0.52 9.95 1.71
C VAL A 40 0.41 8.79 2.07
N GLY A 41 0.05 7.54 1.74
CA GLY A 41 0.90 6.38 1.96
C GLY A 41 2.24 6.45 1.20
N ILE A 42 2.22 6.93 -0.06
CA ILE A 42 3.45 7.13 -0.85
C ILE A 42 4.34 8.21 -0.21
N ILE A 43 3.77 9.37 0.15
CA ILE A 43 4.51 10.46 0.79
C ILE A 43 5.11 9.99 2.11
N LEU A 44 4.32 9.31 2.95
CA LEU A 44 4.78 8.81 4.24
C LEU A 44 5.88 7.75 4.08
N THR A 45 5.81 6.92 3.03
CA THR A 45 6.88 5.98 2.68
C THR A 45 8.16 6.71 2.31
N ALA A 46 8.08 7.77 1.51
CA ALA A 46 9.24 8.59 1.15
C ALA A 46 9.89 9.22 2.39
N VAL A 47 9.08 9.73 3.33
CA VAL A 47 9.57 10.23 4.62
C VAL A 47 10.24 9.11 5.42
N GLY A 48 9.66 7.91 5.45
CA GLY A 48 10.24 6.74 6.12
C GLY A 48 11.58 6.30 5.54
N GLN A 49 11.80 6.49 4.24
CA GLN A 49 13.07 6.19 3.60
C GLN A 49 14.18 7.13 4.08
N ASP A 50 13.91 8.42 4.26
CA ASP A 50 14.87 9.38 4.83
C ASP A 50 15.28 9.01 6.27
N PHE A 51 14.31 8.62 7.10
CA PHE A 51 14.58 8.10 8.44
C PHE A 51 15.37 6.79 8.42
N SER A 52 15.10 5.91 7.45
CA SER A 52 15.80 4.64 7.32
C SER A 52 17.27 4.82 6.94
N LEU A 53 17.56 5.77 6.06
CA LEU A 53 18.91 6.03 5.57
C LEU A 53 19.76 6.79 6.59
N SER A 54 19.17 7.71 7.35
CA SER A 54 19.89 8.51 8.36
C SER A 54 20.33 7.70 9.59
N HIS A 55 19.67 6.57 9.90
CA HIS A 55 19.93 5.77 11.10
C HIS A 55 19.88 4.25 10.83
N ALA A 56 20.42 3.82 9.69
CA ALA A 56 20.26 2.45 9.17
C ALA A 56 20.68 1.32 10.13
N GLU A 57 21.80 1.50 10.83
CA GLU A 57 22.42 0.47 11.70
C GLU A 57 21.84 0.44 13.12
N LYS A 58 21.03 1.43 13.50
CA LYS A 58 20.42 1.46 14.84
C LYS A 58 19.15 0.62 14.87
N ASP A 59 18.90 -0.01 16.02
CA ASP A 59 17.63 -0.68 16.30
C ASP A 59 16.45 0.27 16.02
N ALA A 60 15.39 -0.29 15.45
CA ALA A 60 14.25 0.50 15.02
C ALA A 60 13.57 1.16 16.23
N SER A 61 13.64 2.49 16.29
CA SER A 61 12.80 3.23 17.24
C SER A 61 11.34 3.10 16.85
N LEU A 62 10.43 3.19 17.83
CA LEU A 62 8.98 3.18 17.56
C LEU A 62 8.58 4.24 16.52
N LYS A 63 9.24 5.41 16.56
CA LYS A 63 9.04 6.50 15.59
C LYS A 63 9.41 6.04 14.18
N THR A 64 10.61 5.49 14.00
CA THR A 64 11.08 5.01 12.70
C THR A 64 10.19 3.89 12.18
N ALA A 65 9.86 2.92 13.04
CA ALA A 65 9.03 1.79 12.68
C ALA A 65 7.62 2.21 12.23
N SER A 66 7.01 3.15 12.95
CA SER A 66 5.70 3.69 12.61
C SER A 66 5.66 4.34 11.24
N VAL A 67 6.71 5.06 10.84
CA VAL A 67 6.76 5.73 9.52
C VAL A 67 7.11 4.74 8.41
N VAL A 68 8.12 3.87 8.63
CA VAL A 68 8.60 2.88 7.66
C VAL A 68 7.54 1.85 7.31
N VAL A 69 6.79 1.37 8.30
CA VAL A 69 5.71 0.40 8.10
C VAL A 69 4.39 1.10 7.76
N GLY A 70 4.12 2.25 8.38
CA GLY A 70 2.87 2.98 8.23
C GLY A 70 2.61 3.49 6.82
N GLY A 71 3.63 3.97 6.10
CA GLY A 71 3.49 4.41 4.71
C GLY A 71 3.00 3.30 3.77
N PRO A 72 3.72 2.16 3.68
CA PRO A 72 3.28 0.97 2.94
C PRO A 72 1.92 0.43 3.39
N ALA A 73 1.63 0.43 4.69
CA ALA A 73 0.36 -0.05 5.22
C ALA A 73 -0.80 0.84 4.76
N LEU A 74 -0.65 2.17 4.87
CA LEU A 74 -1.65 3.13 4.41
C LEU A 74 -1.85 3.05 2.89
N PHE A 75 -0.77 2.87 2.13
CA PHE A 75 -0.82 2.63 0.69
C PHE A 75 -1.64 1.38 0.34
N LEU A 76 -1.40 0.25 1.01
CA LEU A 76 -2.17 -0.99 0.78
C LEU A 76 -3.62 -0.85 1.21
N CYS A 77 -3.90 -0.24 2.36
CA CYS A 77 -5.26 0.03 2.82
C CYS A 77 -6.05 0.89 1.82
N GLY A 78 -5.43 1.95 1.27
CA GLY A 78 -6.05 2.76 0.22
C GLY A 78 -6.35 1.97 -1.04
N ASN A 79 -5.43 1.11 -1.48
CA ASN A 79 -5.65 0.24 -2.64
C ASN A 79 -6.77 -0.79 -2.39
N ILE A 80 -6.84 -1.38 -1.19
CA ILE A 80 -7.92 -2.30 -0.79
C ILE A 80 -9.26 -1.57 -0.84
N TRP A 81 -9.33 -0.36 -0.28
CA TRP A 81 -10.55 0.46 -0.32
C TRP A 81 -11.01 0.69 -1.75
N VAL A 82 -10.14 1.24 -2.61
CA VAL A 82 -10.50 1.54 -4.01
C VAL A 82 -10.96 0.29 -4.74
N LYS A 83 -10.29 -0.86 -4.56
CA LYS A 83 -10.69 -2.13 -5.18
C LYS A 83 -12.02 -2.67 -4.67
N LEU A 84 -12.31 -2.53 -3.38
CA LEU A 84 -13.62 -2.90 -2.81
C LEU A 84 -14.73 -2.00 -3.35
N SER A 85 -14.47 -0.70 -3.46
CA SER A 85 -15.41 0.26 -4.03
C SER A 85 -15.62 0.07 -5.53
N ALA A 86 -14.60 -0.37 -6.28
CA ALA A 86 -14.67 -0.57 -7.72
C ALA A 86 -15.17 -1.98 -8.11
N VAL A 87 -14.59 -3.05 -7.60
CA VAL A 87 -14.81 -4.41 -8.14
C VAL A 87 -15.51 -5.33 -7.13
N SER A 88 -15.72 -4.88 -5.89
CA SER A 88 -16.27 -5.68 -4.78
C SER A 88 -15.56 -7.03 -4.57
N ARG A 89 -14.31 -7.14 -5.04
CA ARG A 89 -13.43 -8.29 -4.80
C ARG A 89 -12.37 -7.91 -3.79
N LEU A 90 -12.16 -8.76 -2.79
CA LEU A 90 -11.11 -8.61 -1.80
C LEU A 90 -9.75 -8.95 -2.45
N PRO A 91 -8.80 -8.00 -2.52
CA PRO A 91 -7.48 -8.28 -3.05
C PRO A 91 -6.65 -9.03 -1.98
N VAL A 92 -6.74 -10.36 -1.98
CA VAL A 92 -6.07 -11.23 -1.00
C VAL A 92 -4.56 -10.95 -0.93
N SER A 93 -3.92 -10.61 -2.05
CA SER A 93 -2.51 -10.24 -2.09
C SER A 93 -2.18 -9.00 -1.24
N HIS A 94 -3.07 -8.02 -1.20
CA HIS A 94 -2.88 -6.78 -0.44
C HIS A 94 -3.11 -7.02 1.05
N ILE A 95 -4.07 -7.88 1.38
CA ILE A 95 -4.32 -8.30 2.77
C ILE A 95 -3.12 -9.08 3.30
N ALA A 96 -2.55 -9.99 2.51
CA ALA A 96 -1.33 -10.71 2.87
C ALA A 96 -0.15 -9.75 3.08
N GLY A 97 0.03 -8.77 2.20
CA GLY A 97 1.04 -7.71 2.38
C GLY A 97 0.82 -6.88 3.64
N LEU A 98 -0.44 -6.53 3.95
CA LEU A 98 -0.79 -5.80 5.16
C LEU A 98 -0.54 -6.61 6.43
N MET A 99 -0.84 -7.91 6.41
CA MET A 99 -0.51 -8.81 7.54
C MET A 99 1.00 -8.94 7.74
N ALA A 100 1.78 -9.06 6.65
CA ALA A 100 3.24 -9.07 6.74
C ALA A 100 3.79 -7.77 7.35
N LEU A 101 3.23 -6.62 6.98
CA LEU A 101 3.56 -5.33 7.60
C LEU A 101 3.18 -5.29 9.09
N GLY A 102 2.03 -5.85 9.47
CA GLY A 102 1.62 -5.97 10.87
C GLY A 102 2.58 -6.84 11.70
N LEU A 103 3.06 -7.94 11.14
CA LEU A 103 4.07 -8.79 11.78
C LEU A 103 5.42 -8.08 11.94
N LEU A 104 5.85 -7.34 10.91
CA LEU A 104 7.06 -6.50 10.99
C LEU A 104 6.93 -5.43 12.07
N MET A 105 5.76 -4.80 12.17
CA MET A 105 5.46 -3.84 13.24
C MET A 105 5.48 -4.49 14.62
N ALA A 106 4.98 -5.72 14.78
CA ALA A 106 5.03 -6.41 16.06
C ALA A 106 6.46 -6.80 16.47
N ALA A 107 7.32 -7.10 15.50
CA ALA A 107 8.70 -7.51 15.69
C ALA A 107 9.73 -6.36 15.72
N PHE A 108 9.29 -5.10 15.62
CA PHE A 108 10.20 -3.96 15.37
C PHE A 108 11.31 -3.79 16.42
N LEU A 109 11.04 -4.12 17.69
CA LEU A 109 12.03 -4.03 18.79
C LEU A 109 13.22 -4.98 18.62
N PHE A 110 13.08 -6.01 17.79
CA PHE A 110 14.10 -7.01 17.54
C PHE A 110 14.76 -6.86 16.16
N LEU A 111 14.39 -5.82 15.41
CA LEU A 111 14.83 -5.62 14.05
C LEU A 111 15.63 -4.31 13.93
N PRO A 112 16.79 -4.34 13.27
CA PRO A 112 17.46 -3.11 12.89
C PRO A 112 16.65 -2.36 11.84
N THR A 113 16.83 -1.05 11.76
CA THR A 113 16.06 -0.17 10.87
C THR A 113 16.12 -0.64 9.40
N TYR A 114 17.28 -1.06 8.91
CA TYR A 114 17.41 -1.56 7.52
C TYR A 114 16.57 -2.81 7.26
N ALA A 115 16.48 -3.74 8.22
CA ALA A 115 15.73 -4.99 8.06
C ALA A 115 14.23 -4.72 8.00
N LEU A 116 13.75 -3.74 8.78
CA LEU A 116 12.37 -3.29 8.74
C LEU A 116 12.02 -2.69 7.37
N SER A 117 12.88 -1.84 6.81
CA SER A 117 12.67 -1.19 5.52
C SER A 117 12.74 -2.17 4.35
N LEU A 118 13.66 -3.15 4.41
CA LEU A 118 13.71 -4.27 3.46
C LEU A 118 12.44 -5.11 3.56
N GLY A 119 12.01 -5.48 4.77
CA GLY A 119 10.80 -6.25 4.99
C GLY A 119 9.55 -5.55 4.44
N ALA A 120 9.42 -4.25 4.68
CA ALA A 120 8.32 -3.44 4.16
C ALA A 120 8.33 -3.31 2.64
N THR A 121 9.52 -3.27 2.02
CA THR A 121 9.65 -3.27 0.55
C THR A 121 9.30 -4.64 -0.02
N MET A 122 9.76 -5.72 0.61
CA MET A 122 9.48 -7.09 0.20
C MET A 122 8.00 -7.45 0.32
N SER A 123 7.31 -6.98 1.36
CA SER A 123 5.86 -7.20 1.49
C SER A 123 5.08 -6.57 0.34
N LEU A 124 5.45 -5.35 -0.08
CA LEU A 124 4.89 -4.71 -1.27
C LEU A 124 5.24 -5.48 -2.56
N LEU A 125 6.48 -5.95 -2.69
CA LEU A 125 6.91 -6.71 -3.86
C LEU A 125 6.15 -8.03 -4.00
N VAL A 126 5.98 -8.77 -2.90
CA VAL A 126 5.18 -10.00 -2.85
C VAL A 126 3.72 -9.70 -3.19
N ALA A 127 3.13 -8.64 -2.63
CA ALA A 127 1.76 -8.25 -2.97
C ALA A 127 1.60 -7.93 -4.47
N ALA A 128 2.58 -7.24 -5.07
CA ALA A 128 2.58 -6.89 -6.48
C ALA A 128 2.72 -8.11 -7.40
N THR A 129 3.69 -8.98 -7.10
CA THR A 129 3.97 -10.18 -7.90
C THR A 129 2.87 -11.22 -7.79
N TRP A 130 2.29 -11.40 -6.58
CA TRP A 130 1.12 -12.24 -6.38
C TRP A 130 -0.06 -11.73 -7.21
N GLU A 131 -0.36 -10.44 -7.14
CA GLU A 131 -1.45 -9.88 -7.93
C GLU A 131 -1.23 -10.07 -9.43
N TYR A 132 -0.01 -9.84 -9.92
CA TYR A 132 0.33 -10.07 -11.31
C TYR A 132 0.11 -11.54 -11.73
N ALA A 133 0.53 -12.50 -10.90
CA ALA A 133 0.35 -13.92 -11.16
C ALA A 133 -1.14 -14.35 -11.10
N ALA A 134 -1.91 -13.79 -10.17
CA ALA A 134 -3.34 -14.11 -10.01
C ALA A 134 -4.24 -13.52 -11.11
N LEU A 135 -3.76 -12.49 -11.81
CA LEU A 135 -4.48 -11.82 -12.89
C LEU A 135 -4.05 -12.32 -14.28
N ARG A 136 -3.06 -13.22 -14.37
CA ARG A 136 -2.62 -13.84 -15.61
C ARG A 136 -3.49 -15.04 -15.96
#